data_AF-A0A496ZDG6-F1
#
_entry.id   AF-A0A496ZDG6-F1
#
_cell.length_a   1.000
_cell.length_b   1.000
_cell.length_c   1.000
_cell.angle_alpha   90.00
_cell.angle_beta   90.00
_cell.angle_gamma   90.00
#
_symmetry.space_group_name_H-M   'P 1'
#
loop_
_entity.id
_entity.type
_entity.pdbx_description
1 polymer ?
#
loop_
_entity_poly.entity_id
_entity_poly.type
_entity_poly.pdbx_seq_one_letter_code
_entity_poly.pdbx_strand_id
1 'polypeptide(L)'
;MPEDKQKVTRKLRAILSADVKGYSILMADDEVHTIETLKKYRQIMSYQIQQHSGRVVDNPGDNLLAEFSSAFDAVQCAMEIQKKLKKENARFVEDKRLEFRIGLNIGDVVQDGDRIYGSGVNVAARIEGLADPGGICISRNAYDHVKDKLDLGFEYLGEHDVKNIKEPVRIYKVLLDIESPKPLVEEQLESPEKPSIAILPFINMSADPKQEYFSDGMTEDLTTDLSKISGLLVISRNSAFAYKRKSIEAKQIAAKLGVKYFLEGSVRKAGEQVRINAQLIDAITDKHLWAERYDGNMDNIFGLQDKITQKIVAALEVKLAKAEQKQFASRETSNIVAYDAYLKGMDYLNRQSRSTKTLFYFEKAIKLDPNY
;
A
#
# COMPACT_ATOMS: atom_id res chain seq x y z
N MET A 1 30.15 28.25 -44.08
CA MET A 1 30.29 27.62 -42.74
C MET A 1 28.96 26.98 -42.41
N PRO A 2 28.86 25.66 -42.16
CA PRO A 2 27.63 25.10 -41.64
C PRO A 2 27.55 25.43 -40.15
N GLU A 3 26.46 26.07 -39.74
CA GLU A 3 26.13 26.33 -38.35
C GLU A 3 26.09 24.99 -37.58
N ASP A 4 26.90 24.91 -36.52
CA ASP A 4 26.87 23.81 -35.56
C ASP A 4 25.46 23.73 -34.95
N LYS A 5 24.61 22.86 -35.49
CA LYS A 5 23.36 22.47 -34.84
C LYS A 5 23.76 21.76 -33.55
N GLN A 6 23.78 22.50 -32.43
CA GLN A 6 23.91 21.93 -31.09
C GLN A 6 23.00 20.70 -30.99
N LYS A 7 23.62 19.56 -30.76
CA LYS A 7 22.97 18.24 -30.78
C LYS A 7 22.02 18.19 -29.58
N VAL A 8 20.75 18.50 -29.82
CA VAL A 8 19.68 18.47 -28.81
C VAL A 8 19.61 17.05 -28.23
N THR A 9 20.12 16.89 -27.01
CA THR A 9 20.23 15.58 -26.35
C THR A 9 19.01 15.39 -25.45
N ARG A 10 18.14 14.45 -25.82
CA ARG A 10 17.01 14.03 -24.98
C ARG A 10 17.48 13.03 -23.93
N LYS A 11 17.12 13.25 -22.67
CA LYS A 11 17.43 12.35 -21.55
C LYS A 11 16.18 12.08 -20.74
N LEU A 12 16.02 10.86 -20.28
CA LEU A 12 15.00 10.50 -19.30
C LEU A 12 15.46 10.97 -17.91
N ARG A 13 14.66 11.82 -17.25
CA ARG A 13 14.97 12.38 -15.93
C ARG A 13 13.75 12.35 -15.03
N ALA A 14 13.98 12.33 -13.72
CA ALA A 14 12.96 12.67 -12.74
C ALA A 14 12.96 14.19 -12.53
N ILE A 15 11.77 14.79 -12.56
CA ILE A 15 11.56 16.24 -12.55
C ILE A 15 10.71 16.56 -11.33
N LEU A 16 11.21 17.45 -10.48
CA LEU A 16 10.54 17.97 -9.29
C LEU A 16 10.12 19.41 -9.59
N SER A 17 8.83 19.68 -9.48
CA SER A 17 8.26 21.03 -9.50
C SER A 17 7.70 21.34 -8.11
N ALA A 18 8.06 22.49 -7.56
CA ALA A 18 7.54 22.97 -6.29
C ALA A 18 7.03 24.40 -6.44
N ASP A 19 5.87 24.70 -5.84
CA ASP A 19 5.28 26.03 -5.86
C ASP A 19 4.54 26.30 -4.55
N VAL A 20 4.43 27.57 -4.16
CA VAL A 20 3.83 27.96 -2.88
C VAL A 20 2.34 28.22 -3.04
N LYS A 21 1.53 27.76 -2.08
CA LYS A 21 0.11 28.10 -2.06
C LYS A 21 -0.11 29.56 -1.70
N GLY A 22 -0.92 30.24 -2.51
CA GLY A 22 -1.45 31.56 -2.17
C GLY A 22 -0.40 32.66 -2.16
N TYR A 23 0.70 32.53 -2.92
CA TYR A 23 1.80 33.50 -2.97
C TYR A 23 1.31 34.96 -3.07
N SER A 24 0.41 35.24 -4.02
CA SER A 24 -0.09 36.60 -4.27
C SER A 24 -0.86 37.20 -3.08
N ILE A 25 -1.50 36.37 -2.26
CA ILE A 25 -2.24 36.81 -1.06
C ILE A 25 -1.25 37.11 0.07
N LEU A 26 -0.28 36.22 0.29
CA LEU A 26 0.77 36.39 1.31
C LEU A 26 1.64 37.63 1.04
N MET A 27 1.98 37.87 -0.22
CA MET A 27 2.70 39.07 -0.67
C MET A 27 1.92 40.37 -0.44
N ALA A 28 0.58 40.34 -0.54
CA ALA A 28 -0.25 41.50 -0.31
C ALA A 28 -0.43 41.82 1.20
N ASP A 29 -0.36 40.80 2.06
CA ASP A 29 -0.49 40.94 3.51
C ASP A 29 0.81 41.39 4.19
N ASP A 30 1.93 40.72 3.90
CA ASP A 30 3.23 40.97 4.53
C ASP A 30 4.38 40.65 3.57
N GLU A 31 4.66 41.62 2.67
CA GLU A 31 5.66 41.48 1.60
C GLU A 31 7.06 41.15 2.15
N VAL A 32 7.49 41.83 3.20
CA VAL A 32 8.84 41.67 3.76
C VAL A 32 9.00 40.27 4.34
N HIS A 33 8.06 39.83 5.18
CA HIS A 33 8.09 38.49 5.77
C HIS A 33 8.03 37.39 4.71
N THR A 34 7.16 37.55 3.71
CA THR A 34 6.96 36.56 2.65
C THR A 34 8.23 36.39 1.81
N ILE A 35 8.89 37.49 1.43
CA ILE A 35 10.15 37.43 0.68
C ILE A 35 11.27 36.79 1.50
N GLU A 36 11.41 37.14 2.78
CA GLU A 36 12.46 36.56 3.65
C GLU A 36 12.25 35.06 3.87
N THR A 37 11.01 34.64 4.13
CA THR A 37 10.67 33.24 4.34
C THR A 37 10.83 32.44 3.05
N LEU A 38 10.40 32.98 1.90
CA LEU A 38 10.60 32.37 0.58
C LEU A 38 12.09 32.17 0.27
N LYS A 39 12.93 33.18 0.50
CA LYS A 39 14.39 33.06 0.31
C LYS A 39 14.98 31.95 1.17
N LYS A 40 14.59 31.89 2.46
CA LYS A 40 15.03 30.84 3.37
C LYS A 40 14.60 29.46 2.89
N TYR A 41 13.34 29.30 2.48
CA TYR A 41 12.81 28.00 2.04
C TYR A 41 13.45 27.55 0.73
N ARG A 42 13.72 28.47 -0.21
CA ARG A 42 14.50 28.19 -1.42
C ARG A 42 15.93 27.74 -1.13
N GLN A 43 16.57 28.28 -0.11
CA GLN A 43 17.90 27.80 0.34
C GLN A 43 17.83 26.39 0.91
N ILE A 44 16.83 26.10 1.76
CA ILE A 44 16.61 24.75 2.31
C ILE A 44 16.38 23.74 1.18
N MET A 45 15.47 24.06 0.25
CA MET A 45 15.16 23.21 -0.90
C MET A 45 16.39 22.98 -1.78
N SER A 46 17.08 24.04 -2.19
CA SER A 46 18.30 23.95 -3.01
C SER A 46 19.35 23.06 -2.35
N TYR A 47 19.54 23.21 -1.04
CA TYR A 47 20.46 22.38 -0.27
C TYR A 47 20.03 20.90 -0.27
N GLN A 48 18.75 20.59 -0.04
CA GLN A 48 18.26 19.20 -0.11
C GLN A 48 18.41 18.59 -1.50
N ILE A 49 18.12 19.36 -2.55
CA ILE A 49 18.22 18.91 -3.93
C ILE A 49 19.66 18.49 -4.25
N GLN A 50 20.64 19.30 -3.86
CA GLN A 50 22.06 18.97 -4.05
C GLN A 50 22.49 17.74 -3.23
N GLN A 51 22.03 17.60 -1.98
CA GLN A 51 22.36 16.43 -1.15
C GLN A 51 21.83 15.11 -1.73
N HIS A 52 20.71 15.16 -2.44
CA HIS A 52 20.12 14.00 -3.12
C HIS A 52 20.52 13.91 -4.60
N SER A 53 21.71 14.41 -4.95
CA SER A 53 22.26 14.34 -6.32
C SER A 53 21.35 14.95 -7.41
N GLY A 54 20.47 15.87 -7.02
CA GLY A 54 19.65 16.66 -7.91
C GLY A 54 20.31 17.97 -8.29
N ARG A 55 19.80 18.57 -9.37
CA ARG A 55 20.22 19.89 -9.84
C ARG A 55 19.02 20.82 -9.93
N VAL A 56 19.13 21.99 -9.31
CA VAL A 56 18.15 23.06 -9.46
C VAL A 56 18.26 23.63 -10.88
N VAL A 57 17.15 23.67 -11.58
CA VAL A 57 17.00 24.19 -12.93
C VAL A 57 16.18 25.46 -12.81
N ASP A 58 16.82 26.52 -12.35
CA ASP A 58 16.11 27.67 -11.81
C ASP A 58 15.29 28.42 -12.88
N ASN A 59 14.09 28.85 -12.50
CA ASN A 59 13.17 29.63 -13.33
C ASN A 59 12.84 30.95 -12.58
N PRO A 60 12.58 32.09 -13.26
CA PRO A 60 12.22 33.33 -12.58
C PRO A 60 10.85 33.18 -11.89
N GLY A 61 10.78 33.34 -10.57
CA GLY A 61 9.52 33.33 -9.81
C GLY A 61 9.62 32.72 -8.40
N ASP A 62 8.46 32.34 -7.89
CA ASP A 62 8.16 31.61 -6.65
C ASP A 62 8.24 30.08 -6.82
N ASN A 63 8.09 29.60 -8.06
CA ASN A 63 8.29 28.20 -8.39
C ASN A 63 9.77 27.77 -8.33
N LEU A 64 9.99 26.51 -8.00
CA LEU A 64 11.30 25.86 -8.00
C LEU A 64 11.22 24.58 -8.83
N LEU A 65 12.13 24.46 -9.79
CA LEU A 65 12.23 23.29 -10.66
C LEU A 65 13.59 22.62 -10.45
N ALA A 66 13.60 21.28 -10.38
CA ALA A 66 14.82 20.50 -10.26
C ALA A 66 14.77 19.21 -11.07
N GLU A 67 15.93 18.76 -11.53
CA GLU A 67 16.10 17.48 -12.21
C GLU A 67 16.96 16.51 -11.39
N PHE A 68 16.64 15.23 -11.51
CA PHE A 68 17.36 14.13 -10.89
C PHE A 68 17.61 13.02 -11.92
N SER A 69 18.73 12.33 -11.79
CA SER A 69 19.01 11.09 -12.52
C SER A 69 18.18 9.91 -12.03
N SER A 70 17.64 9.98 -10.81
CA SER A 70 16.94 8.90 -10.12
C SER A 70 15.59 9.38 -9.58
N ALA A 71 14.53 8.62 -9.85
CA ALA A 71 13.21 8.88 -9.29
C ALA A 71 13.16 8.63 -7.78
N PHE A 72 13.96 7.68 -7.30
CA PHE A 72 14.08 7.39 -5.87
C PHE A 72 14.64 8.60 -5.12
N ASP A 73 15.74 9.17 -5.61
CA ASP A 73 16.39 10.33 -5.00
C ASP A 73 15.48 11.56 -5.02
N ALA A 74 14.73 11.74 -6.12
CA ALA A 74 13.78 12.84 -6.26
C ALA A 74 12.64 12.76 -5.24
N VAL A 75 12.04 11.58 -5.04
CA VAL A 75 10.96 11.37 -4.06
C VAL A 75 11.49 11.53 -2.64
N GLN A 76 12.65 10.94 -2.31
CA GLN A 76 13.26 11.08 -1.00
C GLN A 76 13.60 12.55 -0.68
N CYS A 77 14.15 13.27 -1.65
CA CYS A 77 14.42 14.71 -1.54
C CYS A 77 13.14 15.50 -1.24
N ALA A 78 12.06 15.24 -1.99
CA ALA A 78 10.79 15.92 -1.79
C ALA A 78 10.21 15.69 -0.39
N MET A 79 10.35 14.48 0.17
CA MET A 79 9.92 14.19 1.54
C MET A 79 10.72 14.97 2.58
N GLU A 80 12.04 14.98 2.45
CA GLU A 80 12.92 15.70 3.38
C GLU A 80 12.69 17.21 3.31
N ILE A 81 12.40 17.74 2.11
CA ILE A 81 11.94 19.11 1.93
C ILE A 81 10.65 19.34 2.72
N GLN A 82 9.59 18.56 2.48
CA GLN A 82 8.32 18.79 3.16
C GLN A 82 8.42 18.66 4.68
N LYS A 83 9.18 17.69 5.18
CA LYS A 83 9.44 17.52 6.61
C LYS A 83 10.15 18.73 7.23
N LYS A 84 11.17 19.27 6.55
CA LYS A 84 11.90 20.46 7.02
C LYS A 84 11.04 21.71 6.96
N LEU A 85 10.30 21.91 5.87
CA LEU A 85 9.41 23.06 5.71
C LEU A 85 8.27 23.01 6.74
N LYS A 86 7.66 21.84 6.99
CA LYS A 86 6.65 21.64 8.06
C LYS A 86 7.20 22.07 9.43
N LYS A 87 8.44 21.68 9.77
CA LYS A 87 9.10 22.08 11.02
C LYS A 87 9.36 23.59 11.11
N GLU A 88 9.72 24.24 10.02
CA GLU A 88 9.93 25.69 9.99
C GLU A 88 8.60 26.46 10.03
N ASN A 89 7.57 25.99 9.33
CA ASN A 89 6.22 26.56 9.31
C ASN A 89 5.53 26.46 10.68
N ALA A 90 5.87 25.46 11.50
CA ALA A 90 5.34 25.30 12.86
C ALA A 90 5.64 26.50 13.79
N ARG A 91 6.58 27.37 13.42
CA ARG A 91 6.91 28.60 14.17
C ARG A 91 5.95 29.76 13.87
N PHE A 92 5.13 29.62 12.84
CA PHE A 92 4.21 30.65 12.37
C PHE A 92 2.75 30.21 12.58
N VAL A 93 1.87 31.19 12.77
CA VAL A 93 0.41 31.01 12.70
C VAL A 93 0.02 30.62 11.27
N GLU A 94 -1.11 29.92 11.13
CA GLU A 94 -1.53 29.28 9.87
C GLU A 94 -1.50 30.23 8.66
N ASP A 95 -2.05 31.43 8.80
CA ASP A 95 -2.14 32.43 7.72
C ASP A 95 -0.78 33.02 7.29
N LYS A 96 0.29 32.77 8.05
CA LYS A 96 1.67 33.19 7.73
C LYS A 96 2.56 32.04 7.27
N ARG A 97 2.02 30.83 7.12
CA ARG A 97 2.81 29.67 6.67
C ARG A 97 2.97 29.70 5.15
N LEU A 98 4.19 29.43 4.69
CA LEU A 98 4.47 29.23 3.28
C LEU A 98 4.46 27.73 2.99
N GLU A 99 3.29 27.22 2.60
CA GLU A 99 3.10 25.80 2.29
C GLU A 99 3.39 25.52 0.82
N PHE A 100 4.47 24.77 0.58
CA PHE A 100 4.84 24.32 -0.76
C PHE A 100 4.07 23.07 -1.15
N ARG A 101 3.59 23.03 -2.38
CA ARG A 101 3.12 21.84 -3.07
C ARG A 101 4.27 21.29 -3.90
N ILE A 102 4.40 19.97 -3.98
CA ILE A 102 5.44 19.33 -4.80
C ILE A 102 4.83 18.31 -5.75
N GLY A 103 5.22 18.39 -7.02
CA GLY A 103 4.88 17.45 -8.08
C GLY A 103 6.10 16.77 -8.67
N LEU A 104 6.04 15.45 -8.84
CA LEU A 104 7.13 14.66 -9.42
C LEU A 104 6.68 13.87 -10.65
N ASN A 105 7.51 13.89 -11.70
CA ASN A 105 7.29 13.08 -12.89
C ASN A 105 8.61 12.51 -13.43
N ILE A 106 8.55 11.33 -14.06
CA ILE A 106 9.63 10.82 -14.92
C ILE A 106 9.25 11.06 -16.37
N GLY A 107 10.12 11.74 -17.13
CA GLY A 107 9.88 11.97 -18.54
C GLY A 107 11.12 12.45 -19.29
N ASP A 108 10.98 12.49 -20.62
CA ASP A 108 12.03 13.01 -21.49
C ASP A 108 12.15 14.52 -21.33
N VAL A 109 13.39 14.97 -21.12
CA VAL A 109 13.76 16.37 -21.10
C VAL A 109 14.85 16.64 -22.13
N VAL A 110 14.73 17.81 -22.76
CA VAL A 110 15.76 18.44 -23.57
C VAL A 110 16.49 19.42 -22.67
N GLN A 111 17.80 19.24 -22.55
CA GLN A 111 18.64 20.16 -21.81
C GLN A 111 19.25 21.20 -22.76
N ASP A 112 19.15 22.47 -22.39
CA ASP A 112 19.80 23.60 -23.06
C ASP A 112 20.44 24.50 -22.00
N GLY A 113 21.78 24.38 -21.86
CA GLY A 113 22.54 25.01 -20.78
C GLY A 113 22.06 24.61 -19.38
N ASP A 114 21.58 25.61 -18.63
CA ASP A 114 21.01 25.50 -17.28
C ASP A 114 19.50 25.33 -17.25
N ARG A 115 18.84 25.21 -18.41
CA ARG A 115 17.39 25.02 -18.53
C ARG A 115 17.04 23.64 -19.06
N ILE A 116 15.86 23.18 -18.66
CA ILE A 116 15.24 21.95 -19.18
C ILE A 116 13.90 22.29 -19.82
N TYR A 117 13.63 21.66 -20.96
CA TYR A 117 12.37 21.80 -21.69
C TYR A 117 11.80 20.41 -22.00
N GLY A 118 10.49 20.30 -22.11
CA GLY A 118 9.83 19.07 -22.53
C GLY A 118 8.46 18.89 -21.92
N SER A 119 7.70 17.93 -22.48
CA SER A 119 6.39 17.55 -21.92
C SER A 119 6.52 17.07 -20.48
N GLY A 120 7.64 16.43 -20.11
CA GLY A 120 7.88 15.96 -18.75
C GLY A 120 7.85 17.07 -17.69
N VAL A 121 8.29 18.28 -18.04
CA VAL A 121 8.29 19.46 -17.14
C VAL A 121 6.86 19.95 -16.91
N ASN A 122 6.08 20.06 -17.98
CA ASN A 122 4.68 20.47 -17.91
C ASN A 122 3.83 19.50 -17.09
N VAL A 123 4.13 18.19 -17.18
CA VAL A 123 3.50 17.16 -16.34
C VAL A 123 3.82 17.40 -14.87
N ALA A 124 5.10 17.59 -14.52
CA ALA A 124 5.52 17.80 -13.14
C ALA A 124 4.83 19.02 -12.52
N ALA A 125 4.78 20.15 -13.25
CA ALA A 125 4.07 21.35 -12.83
C ALA A 125 2.55 21.11 -12.69
N ARG A 126 1.93 20.31 -13.57
CA ARG A 126 0.51 19.99 -13.45
C ARG A 126 0.21 19.09 -12.25
N ILE A 127 1.10 18.14 -11.94
CA ILE A 127 1.00 17.27 -10.77
C ILE A 127 1.19 18.08 -9.49
N GLU A 128 2.10 19.05 -9.48
CA GLU A 128 2.30 19.97 -8.35
C GLU A 128 1.00 20.72 -8.02
N GLY A 129 0.32 21.27 -9.03
CA GLY A 129 -0.95 21.97 -8.83
C GLY A 129 -2.12 21.09 -8.34
N LEU A 130 -1.93 19.77 -8.29
CA LEU A 130 -2.89 18.80 -7.75
C LEU A 130 -2.51 18.29 -6.36
N ALA A 131 -1.33 18.66 -5.85
CA ALA A 131 -0.93 18.30 -4.49
C ALA A 131 -1.63 19.18 -3.46
N ASP A 132 -1.91 18.61 -2.29
CA ASP A 132 -2.33 19.41 -1.14
C ASP A 132 -1.19 20.32 -0.67
N PRO A 133 -1.48 21.41 0.04
CA PRO A 133 -0.45 22.25 0.66
C PRO A 133 0.41 21.42 1.62
N GLY A 134 1.73 21.51 1.48
CA GLY A 134 2.66 20.64 2.22
C GLY A 134 2.69 19.18 1.74
N GLY A 135 1.96 18.86 0.66
CA GLY A 135 1.83 17.53 0.08
C GLY A 135 2.79 17.27 -1.08
N ILE A 136 2.87 15.99 -1.47
CA ILE A 136 3.65 15.54 -2.63
C ILE A 136 2.76 14.66 -3.49
N CYS A 137 2.67 14.97 -4.78
CA CYS A 137 2.04 14.13 -5.78
C CYS A 137 3.06 13.65 -6.80
N ILE A 138 2.91 12.42 -7.28
CA ILE A 138 3.82 11.78 -8.22
C ILE A 138 3.04 11.13 -9.37
N SER A 139 3.64 11.09 -10.56
CA SER A 139 3.07 10.35 -11.68
C SER A 139 3.19 8.84 -11.49
N ARG A 140 2.38 8.06 -12.22
CA ARG A 140 2.53 6.59 -12.26
C ARG A 140 3.95 6.14 -12.55
N ASN A 141 4.63 6.78 -13.50
CA ASN A 141 5.99 6.38 -13.84
C ASN A 141 6.93 6.55 -12.65
N ALA A 142 6.80 7.66 -11.91
CA ALA A 142 7.55 7.85 -10.67
C ALA A 142 7.17 6.81 -9.61
N TYR A 143 5.87 6.60 -9.39
CA TYR A 143 5.34 5.60 -8.45
C TYR A 143 5.88 4.19 -8.72
N ASP A 144 5.82 3.72 -9.97
CA ASP A 144 6.28 2.38 -10.35
C ASP A 144 7.79 2.19 -10.12
N HIS A 145 8.59 3.26 -10.10
CA HIS A 145 10.03 3.19 -9.80
C HIS A 145 10.36 3.17 -8.31
N VAL A 146 9.44 3.61 -7.43
CA VAL A 146 9.71 3.84 -6.01
C VAL A 146 8.84 3.01 -5.05
N LYS A 147 7.68 2.50 -5.47
CA LYS A 147 6.70 1.82 -4.61
C LYS A 147 7.25 0.63 -3.82
N ASP A 148 8.23 -0.08 -4.38
CA ASP A 148 8.87 -1.26 -3.75
C ASP A 148 10.19 -0.91 -3.04
N LYS A 149 10.62 0.36 -3.10
CA LYS A 149 11.93 0.82 -2.64
C LYS A 149 11.85 1.80 -1.47
N LEU A 150 10.77 2.56 -1.37
CA LEU A 150 10.50 3.49 -0.29
C LEU A 150 9.37 2.95 0.58
N ASP A 151 9.58 2.90 1.89
CA ASP A 151 8.58 2.51 2.88
C ASP A 151 7.58 3.66 3.10
N LEU A 152 6.76 3.92 2.08
CA LEU A 152 5.81 5.03 2.01
C LEU A 152 4.44 4.54 1.62
N GLY A 153 3.42 5.15 2.22
CA GLY A 153 2.05 5.02 1.72
C GLY A 153 1.85 5.88 0.46
N PHE A 154 1.06 5.36 -0.47
CA PHE A 154 0.62 6.11 -1.65
C PHE A 154 -0.89 6.01 -1.79
N GLU A 155 -1.55 7.13 -2.02
CA GLU A 155 -2.98 7.20 -2.31
C GLU A 155 -3.19 7.47 -3.80
N TYR A 156 -4.00 6.67 -4.48
CA TYR A 156 -4.28 6.86 -5.90
C TYR A 156 -5.36 7.92 -6.12
N LEU A 157 -5.01 9.03 -6.79
CA LEU A 157 -5.89 10.17 -7.03
C LEU A 157 -6.62 10.13 -8.38
N GLY A 158 -6.54 9.02 -9.11
CA GLY A 158 -7.21 8.85 -10.41
C GLY A 158 -6.38 9.27 -11.63
N GLU A 159 -7.06 9.39 -12.76
CA GLU A 159 -6.52 9.85 -14.05
C GLU A 159 -6.84 11.33 -14.24
N HIS A 160 -5.84 12.12 -14.64
CA HIS A 160 -5.96 13.56 -14.83
C HIS A 160 -5.45 13.97 -16.19
N ASP A 161 -6.24 14.79 -16.89
CA ASP A 161 -5.82 15.37 -18.17
C ASP A 161 -4.79 16.47 -17.96
N VAL A 162 -3.71 16.38 -18.74
CA VAL A 162 -2.64 17.38 -18.78
C VAL A 162 -2.65 18.04 -20.14
N LYS A 163 -2.68 19.38 -20.15
CA LYS A 163 -2.66 20.17 -21.38
C LYS A 163 -1.45 19.77 -22.24
N ASN A 164 -1.69 19.47 -23.51
CA ASN A 164 -0.68 19.05 -24.50
C ASN A 164 -0.13 17.62 -24.32
N ILE A 165 -0.87 16.72 -23.65
CA ILE A 165 -0.55 15.29 -23.55
C ILE A 165 -1.74 14.47 -24.03
N LYS A 166 -1.47 13.45 -24.86
CA LYS A 166 -2.53 12.66 -25.52
C LYS A 166 -3.24 11.68 -24.58
N GLU A 167 -2.58 11.24 -23.52
CA GLU A 167 -3.10 10.25 -22.57
C GLU A 167 -3.19 10.85 -21.16
N PRO A 168 -4.27 10.54 -20.40
CA PRO A 168 -4.41 10.98 -19.01
C PRO A 168 -3.26 10.47 -18.14
N VAL A 169 -2.77 11.32 -17.24
CA VAL A 169 -1.70 10.97 -16.31
C VAL A 169 -2.32 10.45 -15.02
N ARG A 170 -1.94 9.23 -14.61
CA ARG A 170 -2.30 8.65 -13.32
C ARG A 170 -1.45 9.26 -12.21
N ILE A 171 -2.10 9.73 -11.14
CA ILE A 171 -1.45 10.48 -10.07
C ILE A 171 -1.60 9.75 -8.73
N TYR A 172 -0.54 9.79 -7.94
CA TYR A 172 -0.48 9.23 -6.60
C TYR A 172 0.00 10.29 -5.62
N LYS A 173 -0.69 10.43 -4.49
CA LYS A 173 -0.26 11.26 -3.37
C LYS A 173 0.67 10.45 -2.47
N VAL A 174 1.78 11.03 -2.04
CA VAL A 174 2.71 10.42 -1.07
C VAL A 174 2.23 10.74 0.34
N LEU A 175 2.08 9.71 1.16
CA LEU A 175 1.69 9.86 2.56
C LEU A 175 2.96 10.05 3.42
N LEU A 176 3.17 11.29 3.87
CA LEU A 176 4.38 11.71 4.59
C LEU A 176 4.42 11.32 6.07
N ASP A 177 3.25 11.12 6.68
CA ASP A 177 3.12 10.79 8.09
C ASP A 177 2.61 9.34 8.22
N ILE A 178 3.51 8.38 8.44
CA ILE A 178 3.19 7.12 9.13
C ILE A 178 3.49 7.34 10.61
N GLU A 179 2.76 8.22 11.29
CA GLU A 179 2.90 8.42 12.74
C GLU A 179 1.73 7.74 13.46
N SER A 180 2.05 6.75 14.30
CA SER A 180 1.17 6.23 15.37
C SER A 180 1.44 7.01 16.69
N PRO A 181 0.55 7.05 17.70
CA PRO A 181 -0.70 7.82 17.76
C PRO A 181 -0.85 8.74 19.02
N LYS A 182 -1.62 9.85 18.86
CA LYS A 182 -2.61 10.51 19.77
C LYS A 182 -2.16 11.32 21.03
N PRO A 183 -2.94 12.35 21.52
CA PRO A 183 -4.38 12.27 21.86
C PRO A 183 -5.34 13.47 21.60
N LEU A 184 -6.63 13.07 21.44
CA LEU A 184 -7.91 13.67 21.86
C LEU A 184 -8.23 15.15 21.55
N VAL A 185 -9.04 15.35 20.51
CA VAL A 185 -10.26 16.16 20.62
C VAL A 185 -11.44 15.25 20.27
N GLU A 186 -12.42 15.25 21.17
CA GLU A 186 -13.70 14.54 21.05
C GLU A 186 -14.50 15.13 19.89
N GLU A 187 -14.62 14.38 18.79
CA GLU A 187 -15.87 14.36 18.04
C GLU A 187 -16.39 12.93 18.06
N GLN A 188 -17.46 12.76 18.81
CA GLN A 188 -18.22 11.53 18.87
C GLN A 188 -19.14 11.42 17.65
N LEU A 189 -19.19 10.19 17.13
CA LEU A 189 -20.19 9.58 16.27
C LEU A 189 -20.05 9.81 14.76
N GLU A 190 -19.14 9.05 14.16
CA GLU A 190 -19.59 7.89 13.39
C GLU A 190 -18.75 6.65 13.77
N SER A 191 -19.39 5.52 14.06
CA SER A 191 -18.70 4.23 14.18
C SER A 191 -19.24 3.28 13.11
N PRO A 192 -18.42 2.40 12.52
CA PRO A 192 -16.97 2.45 12.38
C PRO A 192 -16.53 2.33 10.90
N GLU A 193 -15.33 2.82 10.59
CA GLU A 193 -14.55 2.18 9.52
C GLU A 193 -14.56 0.66 9.78
N LYS A 194 -15.05 -0.11 8.80
CA LYS A 194 -15.25 -1.55 8.93
C LYS A 194 -14.01 -2.22 9.55
N PRO A 195 -14.17 -3.11 10.56
CA PRO A 195 -13.04 -3.81 11.15
C PRO A 195 -12.16 -4.48 10.09
N SER A 196 -10.87 -4.15 10.07
CA SER A 196 -9.90 -4.69 9.11
C SER A 196 -9.10 -5.85 9.71
N ILE A 197 -9.01 -6.96 8.97
CA ILE A 197 -8.37 -8.19 9.41
C ILE A 197 -7.44 -8.77 8.34
N ALA A 198 -6.26 -9.23 8.75
CA ALA A 198 -5.41 -10.10 7.95
C ALA A 198 -5.35 -11.51 8.56
N ILE A 199 -5.49 -12.53 7.73
CA ILE A 199 -5.28 -13.92 8.13
C ILE A 199 -3.84 -14.29 7.76
N LEU A 200 -2.98 -14.41 8.76
CA LEU A 200 -1.57 -14.74 8.54
C LEU A 200 -1.42 -16.24 8.23
N PRO A 201 -0.40 -16.63 7.44
CA PRO A 201 -0.17 -18.04 7.10
C PRO A 201 -0.08 -18.91 8.35
N PHE A 202 -1.00 -19.87 8.48
CA PHE A 202 -1.00 -20.79 9.61
C PHE A 202 0.28 -21.64 9.60
N ILE A 203 0.87 -21.84 10.77
CA ILE A 203 2.10 -22.59 10.92
C ILE A 203 1.79 -24.09 10.84
N ASN A 204 2.45 -24.81 9.93
CA ASN A 204 2.41 -26.27 9.92
C ASN A 204 3.22 -26.83 11.10
N MET A 205 2.52 -27.42 12.08
CA MET A 205 3.11 -28.12 13.23
C MET A 205 2.95 -29.65 13.12
N SER A 206 2.70 -30.15 11.90
CA SER A 206 2.68 -31.58 11.59
C SER A 206 4.11 -32.12 11.44
N ALA A 207 4.29 -33.43 11.64
CA ALA A 207 5.60 -34.07 11.50
C ALA A 207 6.09 -34.12 10.03
N ASP A 208 5.18 -34.06 9.07
CA ASP A 208 5.47 -34.10 7.64
C ASP A 208 5.41 -32.67 7.04
N PRO A 209 6.56 -32.09 6.61
CA PRO A 209 6.59 -30.80 5.94
C PRO A 209 5.80 -30.77 4.63
N LYS A 210 5.55 -31.92 3.99
CA LYS A 210 4.73 -32.00 2.79
C LYS A 210 3.26 -31.67 3.04
N GLN A 211 2.81 -31.59 4.29
CA GLN A 211 1.44 -31.18 4.65
C GLN A 211 1.25 -29.66 4.70
N GLU A 212 2.26 -28.86 4.35
CA GLU A 212 2.15 -27.40 4.40
C GLU A 212 1.05 -26.83 3.49
N TYR A 213 0.70 -27.54 2.40
CA TYR A 213 -0.44 -27.18 1.56
C TYR A 213 -1.76 -27.11 2.36
N PHE A 214 -1.88 -27.90 3.43
CA PHE A 214 -3.08 -27.96 4.25
C PHE A 214 -3.21 -26.75 5.18
N SER A 215 -2.12 -26.32 5.81
CA SER A 215 -2.12 -25.07 6.60
C SER A 215 -2.31 -23.84 5.73
N ASP A 216 -1.76 -23.86 4.51
CA ASP A 216 -1.96 -22.79 3.53
C ASP A 216 -3.41 -22.74 3.05
N GLY A 217 -3.99 -23.90 2.71
CA GLY A 217 -5.39 -24.02 2.32
C GLY A 217 -6.34 -23.51 3.40
N MET A 218 -6.12 -23.89 4.66
CA MET A 218 -6.89 -23.38 5.80
C MET A 218 -6.85 -21.84 5.90
N THR A 219 -5.67 -21.25 5.70
CA THR A 219 -5.49 -19.79 5.73
C THR A 219 -6.28 -19.13 4.59
N GLU A 220 -6.22 -19.72 3.40
CA GLU A 220 -6.89 -19.23 2.19
C GLU A 220 -8.42 -19.32 2.28
N ASP A 221 -8.94 -20.42 2.80
CA ASP A 221 -10.38 -20.59 3.00
C ASP A 221 -10.92 -19.61 4.03
N LEU A 222 -10.24 -19.45 5.17
CA LEU A 222 -10.63 -18.46 6.19
C LEU A 222 -10.59 -17.03 5.62
N THR A 223 -9.59 -16.71 4.80
CA THR A 223 -9.51 -15.42 4.10
C THR A 223 -10.72 -15.24 3.17
N THR A 224 -11.06 -16.27 2.41
CA THR A 224 -12.16 -16.25 1.44
C THR A 224 -13.50 -16.13 2.14
N ASP A 225 -13.76 -16.91 3.19
CA ASP A 225 -15.03 -16.88 3.90
C ASP A 225 -15.26 -15.57 4.65
N LEU A 226 -14.22 -15.01 5.28
CA LEU A 226 -14.32 -13.70 5.92
C LEU A 226 -14.51 -12.58 4.88
N SER A 227 -13.94 -12.70 3.67
CA SER A 227 -14.09 -11.68 2.62
C SER A 227 -15.52 -11.53 2.09
N LYS A 228 -16.35 -12.57 2.26
CA LYS A 228 -17.79 -12.54 1.91
C LYS A 228 -18.60 -11.67 2.88
N ILE A 229 -18.03 -11.27 4.01
CA ILE A 229 -18.70 -10.48 5.04
C ILE A 229 -18.50 -9.00 4.73
N SER A 230 -19.58 -8.35 4.29
CA SER A 230 -19.55 -6.94 3.87
C SER A 230 -19.14 -5.98 4.99
N GLY A 231 -19.32 -6.39 6.25
CA GLY A 231 -18.90 -5.65 7.44
C GLY A 231 -17.42 -5.79 7.82
N LEU A 232 -16.63 -6.58 7.10
CA LEU A 232 -15.19 -6.76 7.33
C LEU A 232 -14.38 -6.24 6.14
N LEU A 233 -13.21 -5.66 6.42
CA LEU A 233 -12.17 -5.42 5.42
C LEU A 233 -11.10 -6.51 5.55
N VAL A 234 -11.06 -7.44 4.60
CA VAL A 234 -10.13 -8.58 4.66
C VAL A 234 -8.97 -8.35 3.70
N ILE A 235 -7.74 -8.47 4.21
CA ILE A 235 -6.54 -8.35 3.39
C ILE A 235 -6.39 -9.57 2.47
N SER A 236 -6.00 -9.30 1.23
CA SER A 236 -5.79 -10.35 0.24
C SER A 236 -4.76 -11.37 0.70
N ARG A 237 -5.01 -12.64 0.34
CA ARG A 237 -4.09 -13.76 0.56
C ARG A 237 -2.66 -13.44 0.15
N ASN A 238 -2.45 -12.91 -1.05
CA ASN A 238 -1.09 -12.68 -1.58
C ASN A 238 -0.29 -11.69 -0.72
N SER A 239 -0.95 -10.68 -0.18
CA SER A 239 -0.34 -9.71 0.74
C SER A 239 0.07 -10.36 2.06
N ALA A 240 -0.79 -11.22 2.63
CA ALA A 240 -0.47 -11.94 3.87
C ALA A 240 0.62 -13.02 3.69
N PHE A 241 0.54 -13.78 2.59
CA PHE A 241 1.50 -14.84 2.27
C PHE A 241 2.89 -14.32 1.90
N ALA A 242 3.03 -13.04 1.52
CA ALA A 242 4.33 -12.40 1.35
C ALA A 242 5.20 -12.43 2.63
N TYR A 243 4.60 -12.69 3.79
CA TYR A 243 5.29 -12.79 5.08
C TYR A 243 5.51 -14.22 5.57
N LYS A 244 5.10 -15.22 4.78
CA LYS A 244 5.29 -16.62 5.11
C LYS A 244 6.78 -16.93 5.31
N ARG A 245 7.12 -17.59 6.44
CA ARG A 245 8.50 -17.97 6.83
C ARG A 245 9.48 -16.79 7.01
N LYS A 246 8.99 -15.54 7.08
CA LYS A 246 9.82 -14.41 7.50
C LYS A 246 9.90 -14.39 9.02
N SER A 247 11.08 -14.07 9.57
CA SER A 247 11.28 -13.87 11.01
C SER A 247 10.85 -12.46 11.42
N ILE A 248 9.61 -12.09 11.08
CA ILE A 248 8.98 -10.82 11.44
C ILE A 248 7.82 -11.13 12.37
N GLU A 249 7.69 -10.38 13.47
CA GLU A 249 6.60 -10.55 14.41
C GLU A 249 5.24 -10.24 13.76
N ALA A 250 4.22 -11.01 14.10
CA ALA A 250 2.88 -10.87 13.53
C ALA A 250 2.29 -9.46 13.67
N LYS A 251 2.56 -8.78 14.78
CA LYS A 251 2.19 -7.37 15.01
C LYS A 251 2.81 -6.42 13.98
N GLN A 252 4.09 -6.61 13.65
CA GLN A 252 4.77 -5.80 12.63
C GLN A 252 4.21 -6.10 11.24
N ILE A 253 3.83 -7.35 10.97
CA ILE A 253 3.15 -7.72 9.72
C ILE A 253 1.79 -7.02 9.64
N ALA A 254 1.00 -7.04 10.71
CA ALA A 254 -0.30 -6.38 10.78
C ALA A 254 -0.20 -4.86 10.56
N ALA A 255 0.80 -4.20 11.17
CA ALA A 255 1.12 -2.80 10.91
C ALA A 255 1.46 -2.54 9.44
N LYS A 256 2.31 -3.38 8.81
CA LYS A 256 2.66 -3.27 7.38
C LYS A 256 1.47 -3.52 6.45
N LEU A 257 0.53 -4.34 6.87
CA LEU A 257 -0.70 -4.63 6.12
C LEU A 257 -1.81 -3.59 6.39
N GLY A 258 -1.61 -2.65 7.32
CA GLY A 258 -2.59 -1.62 7.66
C GLY A 258 -3.86 -2.19 8.31
N VAL A 259 -3.77 -3.33 9.01
CA VAL A 259 -4.93 -3.96 9.65
C VAL A 259 -4.99 -3.71 11.14
N LYS A 260 -6.21 -3.52 11.63
CA LYS A 260 -6.47 -3.39 13.06
C LYS A 260 -6.37 -4.74 13.78
N TYR A 261 -6.79 -5.81 13.12
CA TYR A 261 -6.78 -7.16 13.68
C TYR A 261 -5.98 -8.10 12.79
N PHE A 262 -5.42 -9.14 13.39
CA PHE A 262 -4.87 -10.26 12.63
C PHE A 262 -5.22 -11.58 13.28
N LEU A 263 -5.42 -12.58 12.42
CA LEU A 263 -5.57 -13.97 12.83
C LEU A 263 -4.24 -14.69 12.60
N GLU A 264 -3.72 -15.31 13.64
CA GLU A 264 -2.60 -16.25 13.52
C GLU A 264 -3.00 -17.61 14.09
N GLY A 265 -2.26 -18.64 13.70
CA GLY A 265 -2.60 -19.98 14.10
C GLY A 265 -1.60 -21.03 13.67
N SER A 266 -1.89 -22.25 14.09
CA SER A 266 -1.13 -23.43 13.71
C SER A 266 -2.04 -24.60 13.41
N VAL A 267 -1.63 -25.43 12.46
CA VAL A 267 -2.33 -26.65 12.08
C VAL A 267 -1.40 -27.84 12.29
N ARG A 268 -1.91 -28.87 12.95
CA ARG A 268 -1.24 -30.17 13.09
C ARG A 268 -2.18 -31.25 12.57
N LYS A 269 -1.72 -31.98 11.55
CA LYS A 269 -2.43 -33.10 10.95
C LYS A 269 -1.67 -34.41 11.22
N ALA A 270 -2.36 -35.41 11.73
CA ALA A 270 -1.84 -36.74 12.01
C ALA A 270 -2.86 -37.79 11.52
N GLY A 271 -2.63 -38.34 10.32
CA GLY A 271 -3.63 -39.16 9.63
C GLY A 271 -4.87 -38.34 9.32
N GLU A 272 -6.02 -38.77 9.85
CA GLU A 272 -7.31 -38.08 9.77
C GLU A 272 -7.53 -37.10 10.92
N GLN A 273 -6.73 -37.11 11.98
CA GLN A 273 -6.89 -36.17 13.08
C GLN A 273 -6.26 -34.82 12.74
N VAL A 274 -7.00 -33.75 13.03
CA VAL A 274 -6.58 -32.37 12.81
C VAL A 274 -6.74 -31.59 14.11
N ARG A 275 -5.68 -30.85 14.46
CA ARG A 275 -5.69 -29.85 15.52
C ARG A 275 -5.38 -28.49 14.94
N ILE A 276 -6.22 -27.51 15.25
CA ILE A 276 -6.07 -26.12 14.84
C ILE A 276 -6.00 -25.26 16.10
N ASN A 277 -4.94 -24.46 16.23
CA ASN A 277 -4.93 -23.35 17.18
C ASN A 277 -5.13 -22.07 16.37
N ALA A 278 -6.03 -21.22 16.83
CA ALA A 278 -6.34 -19.95 16.17
C ALA A 278 -6.48 -18.86 17.23
N GLN A 279 -5.91 -17.69 16.93
CA GLN A 279 -5.84 -16.56 17.84
C GLN A 279 -6.08 -15.29 17.07
N LEU A 280 -7.03 -14.48 17.56
CA LEU A 280 -7.37 -13.17 17.03
C LEU A 280 -6.80 -12.11 17.95
N ILE A 281 -5.96 -11.23 17.40
CA ILE A 281 -5.22 -10.22 18.14
C ILE A 281 -5.55 -8.83 17.58
N ASP A 282 -5.67 -7.86 18.49
CA ASP A 282 -5.68 -6.43 18.16
C ASP A 282 -4.23 -5.95 17.96
N ALA A 283 -3.89 -5.53 16.74
CA ALA A 283 -2.53 -5.15 16.35
C ALA A 283 -2.01 -3.87 17.04
N ILE A 284 -2.93 -3.02 17.52
CA ILE A 284 -2.60 -1.76 18.17
C ILE A 284 -2.20 -2.03 19.62
N THR A 285 -3.06 -2.78 20.32
CA THR A 285 -2.90 -3.04 21.76
C THR A 285 -2.12 -4.30 22.09
N ASP A 286 -1.87 -5.16 21.09
CA ASP A 286 -1.23 -6.47 21.23
C ASP A 286 -1.96 -7.41 22.20
N LYS A 287 -3.29 -7.24 22.29
CA LYS A 287 -4.15 -8.05 23.15
C LYS A 287 -4.88 -9.10 22.35
N HIS A 288 -4.92 -10.32 22.88
CA HIS A 288 -5.79 -11.36 22.36
C HIS A 288 -7.25 -10.99 22.63
N LEU A 289 -8.02 -10.83 21.56
CA LEU A 289 -9.47 -10.74 21.63
C LEU A 289 -10.08 -12.13 21.84
N TRP A 290 -9.44 -13.13 21.24
CA TRP A 290 -9.87 -14.52 21.31
C TRP A 290 -8.69 -15.46 20.99
N ALA A 291 -8.65 -16.61 21.65
CA ALA A 291 -7.70 -17.68 21.38
C ALA A 291 -8.34 -19.02 21.75
N GLU A 292 -8.35 -19.97 20.83
CA GLU A 292 -8.98 -21.28 21.07
C GLU A 292 -8.27 -22.39 20.30
N ARG A 293 -8.49 -23.61 20.78
CA ARG A 293 -7.99 -24.83 20.17
C ARG A 293 -9.16 -25.70 19.72
N TYR A 294 -9.06 -26.19 18.50
CA TYR A 294 -10.03 -27.07 17.87
C TYR A 294 -9.38 -28.41 17.57
N ASP A 295 -9.96 -29.48 18.09
CA ASP A 295 -9.61 -30.85 17.76
C ASP A 295 -10.76 -31.47 16.96
N GLY A 296 -10.43 -32.18 15.88
CA GLY A 296 -11.42 -32.90 15.10
C GLY A 296 -10.83 -33.87 14.09
N ASN A 297 -11.68 -34.37 13.20
CA ASN A 297 -11.31 -35.24 12.09
C ASN A 297 -11.37 -34.44 10.77
N MET A 298 -10.51 -34.79 9.82
CA MET A 298 -10.48 -34.29 8.45
C MET A 298 -11.87 -34.33 7.78
N ASP A 299 -12.69 -35.33 8.10
CA ASP A 299 -14.05 -35.48 7.57
C ASP A 299 -15.02 -34.37 8.01
N ASN A 300 -14.68 -33.65 9.08
CA ASN A 300 -15.44 -32.51 9.57
C ASN A 300 -14.63 -31.20 9.53
N ILE A 301 -13.64 -31.11 8.63
CA ILE A 301 -12.75 -29.94 8.55
C ILE A 301 -13.51 -28.64 8.28
N PHE A 302 -14.50 -28.69 7.39
CA PHE A 302 -15.37 -27.55 7.09
C PHE A 302 -16.17 -27.10 8.32
N GLY A 303 -16.65 -28.04 9.13
CA GLY A 303 -17.34 -27.71 10.38
C GLY A 303 -16.42 -27.05 11.42
N LEU A 304 -15.11 -27.32 11.37
CA LEU A 304 -14.13 -26.60 12.19
C LEU A 304 -13.88 -25.18 11.66
N GLN A 305 -13.76 -25.02 10.34
CA GLN A 305 -13.63 -23.72 9.68
C GLN A 305 -14.83 -22.82 9.99
N ASP A 306 -16.05 -23.33 9.85
CA ASP A 306 -17.29 -22.60 10.15
C ASP A 306 -17.29 -22.07 11.59
N LYS A 307 -16.86 -22.90 12.55
CA LYS A 307 -16.74 -22.50 13.96
C LYS A 307 -15.73 -21.39 14.17
N ILE A 308 -14.56 -21.49 13.54
CA ILE A 308 -13.51 -20.46 13.62
C ILE A 308 -14.04 -19.14 13.07
N THR A 309 -14.64 -19.15 11.89
CA THR A 309 -15.23 -17.96 11.24
C THR A 309 -16.31 -17.33 12.13
N GLN A 310 -17.22 -18.12 12.70
CA GLN A 310 -18.24 -17.62 13.62
C GLN A 310 -17.64 -16.97 14.88
N LYS A 311 -16.59 -17.55 15.46
CA LYS A 311 -15.89 -16.96 16.61
C LYS A 311 -15.22 -15.64 16.26
N ILE A 312 -14.60 -15.54 15.08
CA ILE A 312 -13.98 -14.29 14.61
C ILE A 312 -15.03 -13.19 14.46
N VAL A 313 -16.14 -13.48 13.78
CA VAL A 313 -17.25 -12.53 13.60
C VAL A 313 -17.82 -12.07 14.93
N ALA A 314 -18.01 -13.00 15.88
CA ALA A 314 -18.52 -12.69 17.21
C ALA A 314 -17.53 -11.84 18.01
N ALA A 315 -16.24 -12.17 18.00
CA ALA A 315 -15.19 -11.44 18.72
C ALA A 315 -14.96 -10.02 18.16
N LEU A 316 -15.21 -9.81 16.87
CA LEU A 316 -15.12 -8.51 16.23
C LEU A 316 -16.44 -7.71 16.28
N GLU A 317 -17.48 -8.25 16.92
CA GLU A 317 -18.81 -7.66 17.04
C GLU A 317 -19.41 -7.24 15.69
N VAL A 318 -19.10 -7.97 14.62
CA VAL A 318 -19.55 -7.63 13.26
C VAL A 318 -21.00 -8.04 13.08
N LYS A 319 -21.86 -7.07 12.72
CA LYS A 319 -23.25 -7.33 12.36
C LYS A 319 -23.31 -8.02 11.00
N LEU A 320 -23.70 -9.29 10.98
CA LEU A 320 -23.98 -10.02 9.75
C LEU A 320 -25.34 -9.63 9.16
N ALA A 321 -25.39 -9.40 7.84
CA ALA A 321 -26.64 -9.29 7.11
C ALA A 321 -27.39 -10.64 7.11
N LYS A 322 -28.73 -10.61 7.00
CA LYS A 322 -29.57 -11.82 6.97
C LYS A 322 -29.21 -12.80 5.84
N ALA A 323 -28.68 -12.28 4.72
CA ALA A 323 -28.19 -13.10 3.61
C ALA A 323 -26.86 -13.79 3.94
N GLU A 324 -25.92 -13.08 4.58
CA GLU A 324 -24.62 -13.61 5.02
C GLU A 324 -24.81 -14.71 6.08
N GLN A 325 -25.78 -14.56 6.99
CA GLN A 325 -26.14 -15.61 7.96
C GLN A 325 -26.58 -16.93 7.30
N LYS A 326 -27.14 -16.88 6.09
CA LYS A 326 -27.53 -18.08 5.31
C LYS A 326 -26.41 -18.59 4.39
N GLN A 327 -25.41 -17.76 4.07
CA GLN A 327 -24.41 -18.03 3.04
C GLN A 327 -23.18 -18.81 3.54
N PHE A 328 -22.94 -18.85 4.86
CA PHE A 328 -21.97 -19.78 5.47
C PHE A 328 -22.34 -21.28 5.26
N ALA A 329 -23.48 -21.57 4.65
CA ALA A 329 -23.90 -22.94 4.30
C ALA A 329 -23.62 -23.32 2.84
N SER A 330 -23.25 -22.39 1.95
CA SER A 330 -22.91 -22.74 0.55
C SER A 330 -21.43 -23.08 0.44
N ARG A 331 -21.09 -24.33 0.78
CA ARG A 331 -19.74 -24.88 0.56
C ARG A 331 -19.54 -25.14 -0.93
N GLU A 332 -18.35 -24.86 -1.45
CA GLU A 332 -18.00 -25.13 -2.85
C GLU A 332 -17.96 -26.64 -3.14
N THR A 333 -17.63 -27.47 -2.13
CA THR A 333 -17.73 -28.92 -2.19
C THR A 333 -18.10 -29.52 -0.83
N SER A 334 -18.72 -30.71 -0.85
CA SER A 334 -18.88 -31.57 0.34
C SER A 334 -17.96 -32.79 0.34
N ASN A 335 -17.17 -32.98 -0.73
CA ASN A 335 -16.26 -34.11 -0.91
C ASN A 335 -14.85 -33.75 -0.41
N ILE A 336 -14.47 -34.27 0.76
CA ILE A 336 -13.17 -34.00 1.39
C ILE A 336 -11.99 -34.45 0.53
N VAL A 337 -12.14 -35.52 -0.27
CA VAL A 337 -11.08 -36.02 -1.14
C VAL A 337 -10.91 -35.13 -2.36
N ALA A 338 -12.00 -34.56 -2.88
CA ALA A 338 -11.95 -33.54 -3.92
C ALA A 338 -11.27 -32.26 -3.41
N TYR A 339 -11.63 -31.84 -2.19
CA TYR A 339 -11.02 -30.71 -1.50
C TYR A 339 -9.51 -30.89 -1.25
N ASP A 340 -9.08 -32.04 -0.72
CA ASP A 340 -7.64 -32.33 -0.54
C ASP A 340 -6.87 -32.33 -1.88
N ALA A 341 -7.50 -32.80 -2.97
CA ALA A 341 -6.93 -32.71 -4.30
C ALA A 341 -6.82 -31.26 -4.79
N TYR A 342 -7.86 -30.44 -4.58
CA TYR A 342 -7.86 -29.02 -4.91
C TYR A 342 -6.75 -28.26 -4.18
N LEU A 343 -6.60 -28.45 -2.87
CA LEU A 343 -5.56 -27.78 -2.09
C LEU A 343 -4.14 -28.14 -2.60
N LYS A 344 -3.92 -29.40 -2.99
CA LYS A 344 -2.66 -29.82 -3.62
C LYS A 344 -2.45 -29.13 -4.96
N GLY A 345 -3.48 -29.01 -5.78
CA GLY A 345 -3.43 -28.26 -7.05
C GLY A 345 -3.03 -26.79 -6.83
N MET A 346 -3.66 -26.13 -5.85
CA MET A 346 -3.36 -24.76 -5.45
C MET A 346 -1.93 -24.59 -4.95
N ASP A 347 -1.40 -25.50 -4.14
CA ASP A 347 0.00 -25.48 -3.70
C ASP A 347 0.96 -25.53 -4.89
N TYR A 348 0.73 -26.42 -5.86
CA TYR A 348 1.56 -26.49 -7.07
C TYR A 348 1.47 -25.22 -7.93
N LEU A 349 0.26 -24.66 -8.08
CA LEU A 349 0.05 -23.42 -8.82
C LEU A 349 0.82 -22.24 -8.19
N ASN A 350 0.77 -22.13 -6.86
CA ASN A 350 1.40 -21.05 -6.10
C ASN A 350 2.93 -21.13 -6.07
N ARG A 351 3.52 -22.32 -6.21
CA ARG A 351 4.98 -22.52 -6.27
C ARG A 351 5.61 -22.08 -7.60
N GLN A 352 4.86 -21.37 -8.47
CA GLN A 352 5.26 -20.89 -9.81
C GLN A 352 5.83 -21.97 -10.75
N SER A 353 5.59 -23.25 -10.43
CA SER A 353 5.82 -24.36 -11.35
C SER A 353 4.47 -24.77 -11.91
N ARG A 354 4.07 -24.17 -13.04
CA ARG A 354 2.98 -24.72 -13.88
C ARG A 354 3.44 -26.09 -14.39
N SER A 355 3.33 -27.08 -13.53
CA SER A 355 3.72 -28.46 -13.77
C SER A 355 2.50 -29.25 -14.19
N THR A 356 2.71 -30.38 -14.87
CA THR A 356 1.65 -31.36 -15.18
C THR A 356 0.88 -31.80 -13.93
N LYS A 357 1.47 -31.66 -12.73
CA LYS A 357 0.82 -31.96 -11.45
C LYS A 357 -0.29 -30.98 -11.09
N THR A 358 -0.18 -29.70 -11.46
CA THR A 358 -1.24 -28.70 -11.19
C THR A 358 -2.54 -29.11 -11.85
N LEU A 359 -2.51 -29.37 -13.17
CA LEU A 359 -3.67 -29.81 -13.93
C LEU A 359 -4.19 -31.17 -13.42
N PHE A 360 -3.29 -32.13 -13.18
CA PHE A 360 -3.67 -33.44 -12.64
C PHE A 360 -4.49 -33.35 -11.35
N TYR A 361 -4.09 -32.50 -10.41
CA TYR A 361 -4.79 -32.37 -9.14
C TYR A 361 -6.15 -31.65 -9.27
N PHE A 362 -6.25 -30.63 -10.12
CA PHE A 362 -7.55 -29.99 -10.40
C PHE A 362 -8.51 -30.89 -11.16
N GLU A 363 -8.04 -31.63 -12.17
CA GLU A 363 -8.85 -32.64 -12.87
C GLU A 363 -9.32 -33.74 -11.91
N LYS A 364 -8.46 -34.17 -10.98
CA LYS A 364 -8.85 -35.12 -9.95
C LYS A 364 -9.93 -34.56 -9.03
N ALA A 365 -9.86 -33.28 -8.65
CA ALA A 365 -10.89 -32.63 -7.84
C ALA A 365 -12.25 -32.62 -8.58
N ILE A 366 -12.30 -32.17 -9.83
CA ILE A 366 -13.51 -32.15 -10.67
C ILE A 366 -14.07 -33.57 -10.90
N LYS A 367 -13.21 -34.57 -11.06
CA LYS A 367 -13.65 -35.96 -11.22
C LYS A 367 -14.31 -36.51 -9.94
N LEU A 368 -13.83 -36.07 -8.78
CA LEU A 368 -14.34 -36.50 -7.48
C LEU A 368 -15.61 -35.74 -7.08
N ASP A 369 -15.74 -34.49 -7.50
CA ASP A 369 -16.96 -33.69 -7.36
C ASP A 369 -17.21 -32.87 -8.65
N PRO A 370 -18.08 -33.37 -9.56
CA PRO A 370 -18.35 -32.71 -10.83
C PRO A 370 -19.05 -31.35 -10.73
N ASN A 371 -19.59 -31.01 -9.55
CA ASN A 371 -20.24 -29.73 -9.31
C ASN A 371 -19.34 -28.73 -8.56
N TYR A 372 -18.09 -29.10 -8.30
CA TYR A 372 -17.10 -28.27 -7.61
C TYR A 372 -16.52 -27.17 -8.51
#